data_AF-A0A662DWG0-F1
#
_entry.id   AF-A0A662DWG0-F1
#
_cell.length_a   1.000
_cell.length_b   1.000
_cell.length_c   1.000
_cell.angle_alpha   90.00
_cell.angle_beta   90.00
_cell.angle_gamma   90.00
#
_symmetry.space_group_name_H-M   'P 1'
#
loop_
_entity.id
_entity.type
_entity.pdbx_description
1 polymer ?
#
loop_
_entity_poly.entity_id
_entity_poly.type
_entity_poly.pdbx_seq_one_letter_code
_entity_poly.pdbx_strand_id
1 'polypeptide(L)'
;MTDGLYVGTAREGGVSVFLDTDHLTTHAICLGMTGSGKTGLGIVTLEELARRGIPLLIIDLKGDMLNLLLNFPNLSPSEFEPWLPQDAVTSKDSATAAAELAMLWQKGLKRSGLDGTDVAAVAQGVRWRLLTPGIASGAPLDILPSLTPPPGWNPDSDPDGARDRVNGLTSALLSLVDRGGDPLSDPDHVLVASIILENWRQGRGL
;
A
#
# COMPACT_ATOMS: atom_id res chain seq x y z
N MET A 1 -2.49 -6.10 28.20
CA MET A 1 -1.94 -6.08 26.82
C MET A 1 -0.86 -5.01 26.82
N THR A 2 0.36 -5.35 26.42
CA THR A 2 1.45 -4.37 26.29
C THR A 2 1.06 -3.37 25.20
N ASP A 3 1.11 -2.08 25.51
CA ASP A 3 0.48 -1.03 24.69
C ASP A 3 1.27 -0.69 23.40
N GLY A 4 2.29 -1.46 23.03
CA GLY A 4 3.19 -1.17 21.90
C GLY A 4 3.17 -2.21 20.78
N LEU A 5 3.56 -1.79 19.58
CA LEU A 5 3.77 -2.64 18.40
C LEU A 5 4.88 -3.63 18.66
N TYR A 6 4.62 -4.92 18.46
CA TYR A 6 5.70 -5.91 18.53
C TYR A 6 6.70 -5.68 17.37
N VAL A 7 7.99 -5.53 17.70
CA VAL A 7 9.04 -5.32 16.69
C VAL A 7 10.05 -6.47 16.61
N GLY A 8 10.01 -7.39 17.58
CA GLY A 8 10.88 -8.58 17.60
C GLY A 8 11.26 -9.01 19.01
N THR A 9 12.22 -9.91 19.10
CA THR A 9 12.80 -10.38 20.38
C THR A 9 14.24 -9.90 20.51
N ALA A 10 14.60 -9.41 21.70
CA ALA A 10 15.97 -9.07 22.03
C ALA A 10 16.88 -10.30 21.89
N ARG A 11 18.05 -10.11 21.28
CA ARG A 11 19.03 -11.19 21.10
C ARG A 11 19.53 -11.76 22.43
N GLU A 12 19.64 -10.91 23.43
CA GLU A 12 19.97 -11.28 24.79
C GLU A 12 18.68 -11.45 25.61
N GLY A 13 18.54 -12.60 26.27
CA GLY A 13 17.39 -12.88 27.14
C GLY A 13 16.08 -13.25 26.42
N GLY A 14 15.98 -13.09 25.09
CA GLY A 14 14.80 -13.51 24.32
C GLY A 14 13.53 -12.73 24.64
N VAL A 15 13.66 -11.55 25.25
CA VAL A 15 12.53 -10.73 25.69
C VAL A 15 11.89 -10.06 24.48
N SER A 16 10.56 -10.12 24.38
CA SER A 16 9.80 -9.40 23.35
C SER A 16 9.99 -7.89 23.49
N VAL A 17 10.27 -7.23 22.38
CA VAL A 17 10.47 -5.78 22.27
C VAL A 17 9.23 -5.18 21.63
N PHE A 18 8.71 -4.13 22.27
CA PHE A 18 7.55 -3.40 21.81
C PHE A 18 7.91 -1.93 21.59
N LEU A 19 7.41 -1.36 20.50
CA LEU A 19 7.53 0.06 20.15
C LEU A 19 6.22 0.77 20.48
N ASP A 20 6.29 1.86 21.25
CA ASP A 20 5.13 2.74 21.44
C ASP A 20 4.69 3.35 20.09
N THR A 21 3.40 3.20 19.76
CA THR A 21 2.82 3.72 18.51
C THR A 21 2.91 5.23 18.41
N ASP A 22 2.92 5.94 19.54
CA ASP A 22 2.95 7.41 19.55
C ASP A 22 4.25 7.95 18.94
N HIS A 23 5.34 7.19 19.02
CA HIS A 23 6.61 7.52 18.36
C HIS A 23 6.50 7.54 16.82
N LEU A 24 5.53 6.85 16.22
CA LEU A 24 5.35 6.85 14.77
C LEU A 24 4.69 8.14 14.24
N THR A 25 4.16 9.00 15.13
CA THR A 25 3.57 10.29 14.74
C THR A 25 4.61 11.35 14.32
N THR A 26 5.89 11.15 14.68
CA THR A 26 6.99 12.07 14.37
C THR A 26 7.85 11.63 13.18
N HIS A 27 7.45 10.59 12.45
CA HIS A 27 8.20 9.88 11.40
C HIS A 27 9.19 8.83 11.92
N ALA A 28 9.37 7.76 11.13
CA ALA A 28 10.34 6.70 11.37
C ALA A 28 11.07 6.36 10.07
N ILE A 29 12.32 5.89 10.19
CA ILE A 29 13.13 5.45 9.05
C ILE A 29 13.77 4.09 9.36
N CYS A 30 13.69 3.16 8.40
CA CYS A 30 14.34 1.85 8.48
C CYS A 30 15.49 1.78 7.48
N LEU A 31 16.73 1.70 7.99
CA LEU A 31 17.96 1.68 7.20
C LEU A 31 18.64 0.31 7.29
N GLY A 32 19.33 -0.08 6.22
CA GLY A 32 20.05 -1.35 6.15
C GLY A 32 20.33 -1.82 4.72
N MET A 33 21.27 -2.74 4.54
CA MET A 33 21.62 -3.32 3.24
C MET A 33 20.57 -4.32 2.75
N THR A 34 20.58 -4.68 1.47
CA THR A 34 19.73 -5.76 0.95
C THR A 34 19.94 -7.05 1.75
N GLY A 35 18.85 -7.75 2.09
CA GLY A 35 18.91 -8.96 2.93
C GLY A 35 19.01 -8.69 4.44
N SER A 36 19.11 -7.43 4.90
CA SER A 36 19.18 -7.10 6.33
C SER A 36 17.85 -7.22 7.10
N GLY A 37 16.78 -7.65 6.44
CA GLY A 37 15.46 -7.80 7.06
C GLY A 37 14.57 -6.56 7.08
N LYS A 38 14.93 -5.45 6.39
CA LYS A 38 14.09 -4.23 6.34
C LYS A 38 12.65 -4.51 5.90
N THR A 39 12.48 -5.28 4.82
CA THR A 39 11.15 -5.64 4.29
C THR A 39 10.36 -6.45 5.32
N GLY A 40 11.00 -7.41 5.99
CA GLY A 40 10.36 -8.20 7.04
C GLY A 40 9.93 -7.35 8.24
N LEU A 41 10.79 -6.45 8.71
CA LEU A 41 10.43 -5.51 9.79
C LEU A 41 9.28 -4.60 9.37
N GLY A 42 9.28 -4.11 8.14
CA GLY A 42 8.19 -3.30 7.57
C GLY A 42 6.87 -4.06 7.56
N ILE A 43 6.86 -5.30 7.07
CA ILE A 43 5.66 -6.16 7.04
C ILE A 43 5.12 -6.37 8.46
N VAL A 44 5.97 -6.80 9.40
CA VAL A 44 5.56 -7.03 10.80
C VAL A 44 4.99 -5.76 11.42
N THR A 45 5.62 -4.61 11.19
CA THR A 45 5.13 -3.32 11.70
C THR A 45 3.74 -2.99 11.14
N LEU A 46 3.52 -3.21 9.84
CA LEU A 46 2.23 -2.98 9.19
C LEU A 46 1.15 -3.95 9.66
N GLU A 47 1.49 -5.22 9.88
CA GLU A 47 0.58 -6.22 10.44
C GLU A 47 0.14 -5.84 11.86
N GLU A 48 1.08 -5.42 12.71
CA GLU A 48 0.80 -4.99 14.09
C GLU A 48 -0.05 -3.71 14.14
N LEU A 49 0.18 -2.76 13.23
CA LEU A 49 -0.67 -1.57 13.08
C LEU A 49 -2.07 -1.96 12.59
N ALA A 50 -2.16 -2.87 11.62
CA ALA A 50 -3.43 -3.36 11.09
C ALA A 50 -4.27 -4.04 12.18
N ARG A 51 -3.67 -4.90 13.02
CA ARG A 51 -4.35 -5.55 14.17
C ARG A 51 -4.96 -4.55 15.15
N ARG A 52 -4.40 -3.34 15.23
CA ARG A 52 -4.88 -2.25 16.09
C ARG A 52 -5.94 -1.39 15.40
N GLY A 53 -6.28 -1.68 14.15
CA GLY A 53 -7.23 -0.90 13.36
C GLY A 53 -6.70 0.47 12.93
N ILE A 54 -5.37 0.66 12.92
CA ILE A 54 -4.76 1.90 12.48
C ILE A 54 -4.80 1.96 10.94
N PRO A 55 -5.38 3.00 10.32
CA PRO A 55 -5.44 3.13 8.87
C PRO A 55 -4.05 3.16 8.22
N LEU A 56 -3.89 2.45 7.11
CA LEU A 56 -2.62 2.31 6.40
C LEU A 56 -2.74 2.83 4.96
N LEU A 57 -1.79 3.67 4.53
CA LEU A 57 -1.53 3.99 3.13
C LEU A 57 -0.10 3.55 2.82
N ILE A 58 0.04 2.59 1.91
CA ILE A 58 1.32 1.96 1.59
C ILE A 58 1.66 2.28 0.14
N ILE A 59 2.81 2.92 -0.08
CA ILE A 59 3.36 3.15 -1.42
C ILE A 59 4.47 2.14 -1.63
N ASP A 60 4.23 1.18 -2.52
CA ASP A 60 5.13 0.06 -2.74
C ASP A 60 5.65 0.06 -4.18
N LEU A 61 6.92 0.41 -4.33
CA LEU A 61 7.62 0.41 -5.63
C LEU A 61 8.10 -0.98 -6.04
N LYS A 62 8.20 -1.93 -5.11
CA LYS A 62 8.76 -3.28 -5.35
C LYS A 62 7.70 -4.36 -5.49
N GLY A 63 6.54 -4.16 -4.88
CA GLY A 63 5.44 -5.14 -4.83
C GLY A 63 5.52 -6.11 -3.65
N ASP A 64 6.54 -5.99 -2.79
CA ASP A 64 6.75 -6.89 -1.64
C ASP A 64 5.63 -6.78 -0.59
N MET A 65 4.97 -5.62 -0.48
CA MET A 65 3.89 -5.36 0.49
C MET A 65 2.58 -6.03 0.09
N LEU A 66 2.45 -6.53 -1.14
CA LEU A 66 1.27 -7.32 -1.58
C LEU A 66 1.09 -8.59 -0.76
N ASN A 67 2.15 -9.08 -0.11
CA ASN A 67 2.08 -10.22 0.81
C ASN A 67 1.10 -9.97 1.98
N LEU A 68 0.84 -8.70 2.34
CA LEU A 68 -0.16 -8.33 3.34
C LEU A 68 -1.60 -8.69 2.92
N LEU A 69 -1.84 -9.02 1.64
CA LEU A 69 -3.13 -9.50 1.14
C LEU A 69 -3.28 -11.02 1.27
N LEU A 70 -2.20 -11.75 1.58
CA LEU A 70 -2.15 -13.21 1.68
C LEU A 70 -2.36 -13.68 3.12
N ASN A 71 -3.34 -13.08 3.82
CA ASN A 71 -3.72 -13.47 5.17
C ASN A 71 -4.76 -14.61 5.09
N PHE A 72 -4.36 -15.83 5.46
CA PHE A 72 -5.21 -17.03 5.46
C PHE A 72 -5.52 -17.48 6.90
N PRO A 73 -6.66 -17.06 7.49
CA PRO A 73 -6.91 -17.27 8.91
C PRO A 73 -7.12 -18.74 9.30
N ASN A 74 -7.64 -19.57 8.40
CA ASN A 74 -7.87 -20.99 8.70
C ASN A 74 -6.59 -21.81 8.57
N LEU A 75 -5.55 -21.24 7.94
CA LEU A 75 -4.29 -21.90 7.63
C LEU A 75 -4.53 -23.27 6.97
N SER A 76 -5.56 -23.36 6.12
CA SER A 76 -5.98 -24.62 5.51
C SER A 76 -5.26 -24.84 4.18
N PRO A 77 -4.99 -26.09 3.77
CA PRO A 77 -4.37 -26.37 2.47
C PRO A 77 -5.12 -25.71 1.30
N SER A 78 -6.45 -25.70 1.34
CA SER A 78 -7.29 -25.09 0.30
C SER A 78 -7.09 -23.58 0.14
N GLU A 79 -6.72 -22.86 1.21
CA GLU A 79 -6.41 -21.42 1.13
C GLU A 79 -5.06 -21.18 0.44
N PHE A 80 -4.09 -22.08 0.63
CA PHE A 80 -2.75 -21.98 0.05
C PHE A 80 -2.65 -22.51 -1.37
N GLU A 81 -3.49 -23.48 -1.75
CA GLU A 81 -3.44 -24.16 -3.04
C GLU A 81 -3.40 -23.21 -4.26
N PRO A 82 -4.24 -22.15 -4.35
CA PRO A 82 -4.22 -21.24 -5.49
C PRO A 82 -2.93 -20.41 -5.62
N TRP A 83 -2.14 -20.36 -4.55
CA TRP A 83 -0.93 -19.53 -4.42
C TRP A 83 0.34 -20.38 -4.46
N LEU A 84 0.22 -21.68 -4.76
CA LEU A 84 1.38 -22.53 -4.96
C LEU A 84 2.22 -22.03 -6.13
N PRO A 85 3.55 -21.95 -5.97
CA PRO A 85 4.42 -21.63 -7.08
C PRO A 85 4.42 -22.80 -8.10
N GLN A 86 4.61 -22.49 -9.37
CA GLN A 86 4.45 -23.45 -10.47
C GLN A 86 5.39 -24.66 -10.38
N ASP A 87 6.58 -24.47 -9.80
CA ASP A 87 7.58 -25.50 -9.57
C ASP A 87 7.15 -26.51 -8.47
N ALA A 88 6.41 -26.06 -7.46
CA ALA A 88 5.88 -26.93 -6.42
C ALA A 88 4.93 -28.00 -7.01
N VAL A 89 4.07 -27.60 -7.95
CA VAL A 89 3.11 -28.50 -8.61
C VAL A 89 3.77 -29.40 -9.67
N THR A 90 4.94 -29.02 -10.17
CA THR A 90 5.72 -29.87 -11.11
C THR A 90 6.41 -31.03 -10.39
N SER A 91 6.76 -30.84 -9.11
CA SER A 91 7.50 -31.83 -8.32
C SER A 91 6.61 -32.77 -7.50
N LYS A 92 5.40 -32.32 -7.12
CA LYS A 92 4.42 -33.07 -6.33
C LYS A 92 3.00 -32.70 -6.77
N ASP A 93 2.01 -33.50 -6.39
CA ASP A 93 0.62 -33.11 -6.60
C ASP A 93 0.26 -31.86 -5.77
N SER A 94 -0.67 -31.06 -6.31
CA SER A 94 -1.11 -29.78 -5.74
C SER A 94 -1.59 -29.91 -4.29
N ALA A 95 -2.35 -30.94 -3.97
CA ALA A 95 -2.91 -31.14 -2.64
C ALA A 95 -1.82 -31.43 -1.59
N THR A 96 -0.86 -32.27 -1.93
CA THR A 96 0.30 -32.54 -1.06
C THR A 96 1.15 -31.29 -0.84
N ALA A 97 1.45 -30.54 -1.90
CA ALA A 97 2.23 -29.30 -1.79
C ALA A 97 1.52 -28.24 -0.93
N ALA A 98 0.20 -28.08 -1.10
CA ALA A 98 -0.62 -27.19 -0.30
C ALA A 98 -0.64 -27.58 1.18
N ALA A 99 -0.74 -28.89 1.48
CA ALA A 99 -0.73 -29.39 2.85
C ALA A 99 0.63 -29.18 3.54
N GLU A 100 1.74 -29.40 2.83
CA GLU A 100 3.08 -29.11 3.33
C GLU A 100 3.27 -27.61 3.62
N LEU A 101 2.79 -26.74 2.72
CA LEU A 101 2.86 -25.29 2.89
C LEU A 101 2.02 -24.84 4.10
N ALA A 102 0.80 -25.33 4.24
CA ALA A 102 -0.06 -25.05 5.40
C ALA A 102 0.62 -25.46 6.72
N MET A 103 1.21 -26.66 6.78
CA MET A 103 1.94 -27.14 7.95
C MET A 103 3.18 -26.27 8.27
N LEU A 104 3.91 -25.84 7.24
CA LEU A 104 5.07 -24.95 7.40
C LEU A 104 4.65 -23.63 8.05
N TRP A 105 3.58 -23.00 7.57
CA TRP A 105 3.04 -21.76 8.11
C TRP A 105 2.55 -21.93 9.55
N GLN A 106 1.74 -22.96 9.83
CA GLN A 106 1.27 -23.26 11.18
C GLN A 106 2.43 -23.45 12.18
N LYS A 107 3.49 -24.17 11.77
CA LYS A 107 4.68 -24.37 12.60
C LYS A 107 5.46 -23.06 12.79
N GLY A 108 5.57 -22.24 11.75
CA GLY A 108 6.23 -20.95 11.78
C GLY A 108 5.55 -19.97 12.74
N LEU A 109 4.22 -19.83 12.63
CA LEU A 109 3.40 -18.99 13.51
C LEU A 109 3.51 -19.45 14.98
N LYS A 110 3.33 -20.76 15.23
CA LYS A 110 3.44 -21.30 16.60
C LYS A 110 4.80 -21.05 17.23
N ARG A 111 5.89 -21.10 16.45
CA ARG A 111 7.24 -20.78 16.95
C ARG A 111 7.35 -19.33 17.43
N SER A 112 6.61 -18.42 16.81
CA SER A 112 6.52 -17.01 17.20
C SER A 112 5.43 -16.75 18.26
N GLY A 113 4.77 -17.79 18.77
CA GLY A 113 3.66 -17.66 19.73
C GLY A 113 2.36 -17.16 19.11
N LEU A 114 2.21 -17.28 17.79
CA LEU A 114 1.04 -16.84 17.03
C LEU A 114 0.25 -18.02 16.46
N ASP A 115 -1.01 -17.78 16.12
CA ASP A 115 -1.89 -18.74 15.45
C ASP A 115 -2.84 -18.08 14.43
N GLY A 116 -3.82 -18.83 13.94
CA GLY A 116 -4.80 -18.34 12.96
C GLY A 116 -5.68 -17.19 13.48
N THR A 117 -5.85 -17.05 14.80
CA THR A 117 -6.58 -15.93 15.39
C THR A 117 -5.82 -14.62 15.26
N ASP A 118 -4.48 -14.65 15.33
CA ASP A 118 -3.63 -13.50 15.06
C ASP A 118 -3.72 -13.07 13.59
N VAL A 119 -3.69 -14.05 12.67
CA VAL A 119 -3.87 -13.80 11.23
C VAL A 119 -5.26 -13.22 10.94
N ALA A 120 -6.30 -13.74 11.60
CA ALA A 120 -7.65 -13.19 11.51
C ALA A 120 -7.70 -11.72 11.98
N ALA A 121 -7.00 -11.39 13.07
CA ALA A 121 -6.93 -10.03 13.59
C ALA A 121 -6.28 -9.05 12.61
N VAL A 122 -5.22 -9.47 11.90
CA VAL A 122 -4.60 -8.66 10.83
C VAL A 122 -5.59 -8.46 9.68
N ALA A 123 -6.21 -9.55 9.21
CA ALA A 123 -7.12 -9.53 8.08
C ALA A 123 -8.36 -8.66 8.31
N GLN A 124 -8.86 -8.61 9.55
CA GLN A 124 -10.09 -7.92 9.92
C GLN A 124 -9.85 -6.51 10.49
N GLY A 125 -8.64 -6.22 10.98
CA GLY A 125 -8.35 -4.95 11.63
C GLY A 125 -8.45 -3.75 10.68
N VAL A 126 -8.12 -3.93 9.40
CA VAL A 126 -8.30 -2.91 8.36
C VAL A 126 -8.90 -3.52 7.09
N ARG A 127 -9.55 -2.68 6.28
CA ARG A 127 -10.01 -3.10 4.95
C ARG A 127 -8.88 -2.95 3.94
N TRP A 128 -8.30 -4.08 3.56
CA TRP A 128 -7.26 -4.15 2.54
C TRP A 128 -7.80 -3.83 1.14
N ARG A 129 -7.08 -3.00 0.39
CA ARG A 129 -7.40 -2.68 -1.01
C ARG A 129 -6.12 -2.43 -1.80
N LEU A 130 -5.97 -3.15 -2.90
CA LEU A 130 -4.91 -2.89 -3.86
C LEU A 130 -5.34 -1.80 -4.83
N LEU A 131 -4.58 -0.70 -4.84
CA LEU A 131 -4.68 0.37 -5.81
C LEU A 131 -3.49 0.24 -6.74
N THR A 132 -3.74 -0.07 -8.01
CA THR A 132 -2.69 -0.19 -9.02
C THR A 132 -3.14 0.50 -10.30
N PRO A 133 -2.26 1.29 -10.94
CA PRO A 133 -2.54 1.84 -12.25
C PRO A 133 -2.66 0.80 -13.36
N GLY A 134 -3.50 1.08 -14.36
CA GLY A 134 -3.50 0.36 -15.64
C GLY A 134 -3.99 -1.10 -15.60
N ILE A 135 -4.43 -1.61 -14.45
CA ILE A 135 -4.98 -2.96 -14.31
C ILE A 135 -6.46 -2.86 -13.94
N ALA A 136 -7.33 -3.43 -14.78
CA ALA A 136 -8.77 -3.44 -14.56
C ALA A 136 -9.21 -4.38 -13.42
N SER A 137 -8.39 -5.39 -13.08
CA SER A 137 -8.65 -6.28 -11.94
C SER A 137 -8.20 -5.61 -10.64
N GLY A 138 -9.16 -5.06 -9.89
CA GLY A 138 -8.91 -4.42 -8.59
C GLY A 138 -9.72 -3.14 -8.40
N ALA A 139 -9.17 -2.20 -7.62
CA ALA A 139 -9.63 -0.82 -7.59
C ALA A 139 -8.65 0.02 -8.43
N PRO A 140 -8.90 0.17 -9.75
CA PRO A 140 -7.97 0.85 -10.64
C PRO A 140 -7.76 2.28 -10.16
N LEU A 141 -6.49 2.65 -10.03
CA LEU A 141 -6.13 4.05 -9.84
C LEU A 141 -5.92 4.65 -11.21
N ASP A 142 -6.75 5.62 -11.58
CA ASP A 142 -6.46 6.41 -12.77
C ASP A 142 -5.28 7.35 -12.44
N ILE A 143 -4.18 7.22 -13.18
CA ILE A 143 -3.05 8.14 -13.05
C ILE A 143 -3.44 9.50 -13.61
N LEU A 144 -4.32 9.51 -14.61
CA LEU A 144 -4.87 10.74 -15.14
C LEU A 144 -5.98 11.22 -14.22
N PRO A 145 -5.84 12.43 -13.64
CA PRO A 145 -6.97 13.05 -12.97
C PRO A 145 -8.07 13.27 -14.01
N SER A 146 -9.33 13.16 -13.58
CA SER A 146 -10.43 13.58 -14.43
C SER A 146 -10.19 15.01 -14.92
N LEU A 147 -10.29 15.21 -16.24
CA LEU A 147 -10.18 16.52 -16.88
C LEU A 147 -11.41 17.41 -16.63
N THR A 148 -12.40 16.89 -15.90
CA THR A 148 -13.59 17.63 -15.49
C THR A 148 -13.38 18.25 -14.11
N PRO A 149 -14.00 19.43 -13.85
CA PRO A 149 -14.04 19.96 -12.51
C PRO A 149 -14.86 19.03 -11.59
N PRO A 150 -14.51 18.90 -10.29
CA PRO A 150 -15.34 18.21 -9.32
C PRO A 150 -16.80 18.69 -9.36
N PRO A 151 -17.78 17.78 -9.27
CA PRO A 151 -19.19 18.16 -9.31
C PRO A 151 -19.55 19.19 -8.24
N GLY A 152 -20.16 20.31 -8.66
CA GLY A 152 -20.60 21.38 -7.75
C GLY A 152 -19.47 22.26 -7.19
N TRP A 153 -18.23 22.07 -7.64
CA TRP A 153 -17.11 22.90 -7.21
C TRP A 153 -16.95 24.13 -8.11
N ASN A 154 -16.82 25.30 -7.47
CA ASN A 154 -16.57 26.57 -8.14
C ASN A 154 -15.10 26.96 -7.92
N PRO A 155 -14.26 27.02 -8.98
CA PRO A 155 -12.85 27.43 -8.86
C PRO A 155 -12.66 28.79 -8.18
N ASP A 156 -13.62 29.71 -8.30
CA ASP A 156 -13.52 31.04 -7.68
C ASP A 156 -13.86 31.04 -6.18
N SER A 157 -14.42 29.93 -5.66
CA SER A 157 -14.64 29.76 -4.22
C SER A 157 -13.39 29.33 -3.45
N ASP A 158 -12.40 28.76 -4.15
CA ASP A 158 -11.07 28.40 -3.62
C ASP A 158 -10.01 28.56 -4.73
N PRO A 159 -9.56 29.79 -5.00
CA PRO A 159 -8.65 30.06 -6.11
C PRO A 159 -7.28 29.39 -5.97
N ASP A 160 -6.79 29.22 -4.74
CA ASP A 160 -5.47 28.62 -4.50
C ASP A 160 -5.53 27.10 -4.66
N GLY A 161 -6.54 26.44 -4.06
CA GLY A 161 -6.78 25.02 -4.31
C GLY A 161 -7.08 24.72 -5.78
N ALA A 162 -7.73 25.64 -6.50
CA ALA A 162 -7.95 25.51 -7.93
C ALA A 162 -6.66 25.58 -8.73
N ARG A 163 -5.78 26.53 -8.44
CA ARG A 163 -4.46 26.63 -9.07
C ARG A 163 -3.62 25.39 -8.81
N ASP A 164 -3.56 24.93 -7.57
CA ASP A 164 -2.78 23.74 -7.20
C ASP A 164 -3.26 22.49 -7.95
N ARG A 165 -4.58 22.30 -8.02
CA ARG A 165 -5.18 21.17 -8.74
C ARG A 165 -4.92 21.23 -10.24
N VAL A 166 -5.10 22.40 -10.85
CA VAL A 166 -4.86 22.61 -12.29
C VAL A 166 -3.38 22.43 -12.61
N ASN A 167 -2.47 22.98 -11.79
CA ASN A 167 -1.04 22.82 -11.98
C ASN A 167 -0.61 21.35 -11.86
N GLY A 168 -1.14 20.61 -10.89
CA GLY A 168 -0.90 19.18 -10.76
C GLY A 168 -1.39 18.39 -11.97
N LEU A 169 -2.58 18.71 -12.49
CA LEU A 169 -3.11 18.08 -13.70
C LEU A 169 -2.26 18.39 -14.94
N THR A 170 -1.89 19.65 -15.16
CA THR A 170 -1.03 20.07 -16.27
C THR A 170 0.33 19.37 -16.22
N SER A 171 0.96 19.32 -15.04
CA SER A 171 2.25 18.62 -14.86
C SER A 171 2.13 17.13 -15.17
N ALA A 172 1.05 16.47 -14.74
CA ALA A 172 0.80 15.07 -15.05
C ALA A 172 0.62 14.85 -16.57
N LEU A 173 -0.15 15.71 -17.24
CA LEU A 173 -0.36 15.64 -18.69
C LEU A 173 0.93 15.83 -19.49
N LEU A 174 1.73 16.85 -19.14
CA LEU A 174 3.00 17.12 -19.81
C LEU A 174 3.99 15.97 -19.59
N SER A 175 4.03 15.40 -18.38
CA SER A 175 4.89 14.26 -18.07
C SER A 175 4.58 13.02 -18.92
N LEU A 176 3.33 12.82 -19.36
CA LEU A 176 2.97 11.68 -20.22
C LEU A 176 3.52 11.80 -21.64
N VAL A 177 3.86 13.00 -22.09
CA VAL A 177 4.46 13.25 -23.41
C VAL A 177 5.96 13.57 -23.29
N ASP A 178 6.59 13.11 -22.20
CA ASP A 178 8.00 13.36 -21.85
C ASP A 178 8.37 14.85 -21.86
N ARG A 179 7.41 15.72 -21.52
CA ARG A 179 7.63 17.15 -21.32
C ARG A 179 7.56 17.49 -19.84
N GLY A 180 8.38 18.45 -19.44
CA GLY A 180 8.39 18.98 -18.09
C GLY A 180 8.88 20.42 -18.10
N GLY A 181 8.59 21.11 -17.01
CA GLY A 181 8.92 22.51 -16.84
C GLY A 181 8.47 22.99 -15.47
N ASP A 182 9.03 24.10 -15.04
CA ASP A 182 8.60 24.75 -13.81
C ASP A 182 7.19 25.35 -14.03
N PRO A 183 6.19 25.00 -13.19
CA PRO A 183 4.80 25.45 -13.37
C PRO A 183 4.60 26.97 -13.41
N LEU A 184 5.56 27.75 -12.92
CA LEU A 184 5.47 29.20 -12.82
C LEU A 184 6.15 29.92 -13.99
N SER A 185 7.06 29.25 -14.71
CA SER A 185 7.92 29.90 -15.71
C SER A 185 7.91 29.24 -17.08
N ASP A 186 7.44 27.99 -17.22
CA ASP A 186 7.25 27.35 -18.52
C ASP A 186 6.00 27.90 -19.23
N PRO A 187 6.14 28.59 -20.38
CA PRO A 187 5.01 29.15 -21.12
C PRO A 187 3.97 28.10 -21.55
N ASP A 188 4.41 26.90 -21.90
CA ASP A 188 3.51 25.83 -22.35
C ASP A 188 2.69 25.31 -21.17
N HIS A 189 3.31 25.20 -19.99
CA HIS A 189 2.60 24.84 -18.75
C HIS A 189 1.57 25.90 -18.37
N VAL A 190 1.99 27.18 -18.30
CA VAL A 190 1.11 28.29 -17.94
C VAL A 190 -0.09 28.40 -18.89
N LEU A 191 0.14 28.20 -20.19
CA LEU A 191 -0.92 28.22 -21.20
C LEU A 191 -1.93 27.08 -20.98
N VAL A 192 -1.45 25.84 -20.85
CA VAL A 192 -2.32 24.67 -20.66
C VAL A 192 -3.11 24.78 -19.35
N ALA A 193 -2.45 25.17 -18.25
CA ALA A 193 -3.10 25.42 -16.97
C ALA A 193 -4.20 26.48 -17.09
N SER A 194 -3.93 27.59 -17.79
CA SER A 194 -4.91 28.66 -17.99
C SER A 194 -6.14 28.19 -18.79
N ILE A 195 -5.93 27.37 -19.83
CA ILE A 195 -7.02 26.78 -20.63
C ILE A 195 -7.90 25.87 -19.78
N ILE A 196 -7.29 24.99 -18.98
CA ILE A 196 -8.03 24.08 -18.08
C ILE A 196 -8.87 24.89 -17.09
N LEU A 197 -8.26 25.86 -16.40
CA LEU A 197 -8.93 26.67 -15.39
C LEU A 197 -10.12 27.44 -15.97
N GLU A 198 -9.96 28.01 -17.16
CA GLU A 198 -11.03 28.76 -17.82
C GLU A 198 -12.20 27.86 -18.25
N ASN A 199 -11.92 26.66 -18.77
CA ASN A 199 -12.99 25.70 -19.07
C ASN A 199 -13.74 25.27 -17.81
N TRP A 200 -13.03 25.03 -16.70
CA TRP A 200 -13.62 24.66 -15.43
C TRP A 200 -14.53 25.76 -14.85
N ARG A 201 -14.12 27.03 -14.96
CA ARG A 201 -14.97 28.19 -14.58
C ARG A 201 -16.28 28.25 -15.38
N GLN A 202 -16.25 27.80 -16.63
CA GLN A 202 -17.43 27.72 -17.48
C GLN A 202 -18.25 26.43 -17.26
N GLY A 203 -17.89 25.61 -16.26
CA GLY A 203 -18.55 24.33 -15.97
C GLY A 203 -18.32 23.27 -17.05
N ARG A 204 -17.28 23.43 -17.89
CA ARG A 204 -16.92 22.49 -18.95
C ARG A 204 -15.70 21.68 -18.51
N GLY A 205 -15.77 20.37 -18.69
CA GLY A 205 -14.57 19.54 -18.71
C GLY A 205 -13.82 19.69 -20.04
N LEU A 206 -12.58 19.20 -20.05
CA LEU A 206 -11.86 18.89 -21.29
C LEU A 206 -12.07 17.42 -21.69
#